data_AF-A0A9D4PD73-F1
#
_entry.id   AF-A0A9D4PD73-F1
#
_cell.length_a   1.000
_cell.length_b   1.000
_cell.length_c   1.000
_cell.angle_alpha   90.00
_cell.angle_beta   90.00
_cell.angle_gamma   90.00
#
_symmetry.space_group_name_H-M   'P 1'
#
loop_
_entity.id
_entity.type
_entity.pdbx_description
1 polymer ?
#
loop_
_entity_poly.entity_id
_entity_poly.type
_entity_poly.pdbx_seq_one_letter_code
_entity_poly.pdbx_strand_id
1 'polypeptide(L)'
;MVVLEGMRAKLRVHETIITSKKLLLRWKVPPALQVLYVMIGVFLMGAATSQLLTDIAKYTIGRLRPHFFDLCQPRNLTGLCAIPYKYVENFTCGSNATTHQLKEMRLSFMSGHSSFSAYTMLYAVLYIHARLPWRNSLAVAVRTVVQVALLSLAWYTALSRVSDYKHHWSDVLAGAAQGYLVAIIVDPTALK
;
A
#
# COMPACT_ATOMS: atom_id res chain seq x y z
N MET A 1 -22.31 7.76 -23.35
CA MET A 1 -21.32 8.20 -24.35
C MET A 1 -19.87 8.09 -23.85
N VAL A 2 -19.59 8.40 -22.57
CA VAL A 2 -18.25 8.25 -21.93
C VAL A 2 -17.73 6.80 -21.92
N VAL A 3 -18.63 5.82 -21.74
CA VAL A 3 -18.28 4.38 -21.72
C VAL A 3 -17.72 3.88 -23.07
N LEU A 4 -18.24 4.38 -24.19
CA LEU A 4 -17.78 4.00 -25.55
C LEU A 4 -16.43 4.65 -25.90
N GLU A 5 -16.21 5.91 -25.51
CA GLU A 5 -14.93 6.60 -25.68
C GLU A 5 -13.83 5.97 -24.81
N GLY A 6 -14.15 5.54 -23.58
CA GLY A 6 -13.24 4.80 -22.70
C GLY A 6 -12.84 3.41 -23.24
N MET A 7 -13.78 2.68 -23.85
CA MET A 7 -13.47 1.43 -24.56
C MET A 7 -12.55 1.66 -25.77
N ARG A 8 -12.74 2.78 -26.48
CA ARG A 8 -11.95 3.19 -27.65
C ARG A 8 -10.53 3.69 -27.28
N ALA A 9 -10.34 4.24 -26.08
CA ALA A 9 -9.02 4.59 -25.54
C ALA A 9 -8.25 3.35 -25.03
N LYS A 10 -8.96 2.40 -24.41
CA LYS A 10 -8.42 1.15 -23.86
C LYS A 10 -7.92 0.18 -24.93
N LEU A 11 -8.64 0.08 -26.06
CA LEU A 11 -8.12 -0.59 -27.26
C LEU A 11 -6.92 0.16 -27.83
N ARG A 12 -6.95 1.50 -27.90
CA ARG A 12 -5.86 2.30 -28.49
C ARG A 12 -4.52 2.18 -27.76
N VAL A 13 -4.47 2.20 -26.42
CA VAL A 13 -3.19 2.05 -25.66
C VAL A 13 -2.62 0.63 -25.81
N HIS A 14 -3.49 -0.38 -25.77
CA HIS A 14 -3.05 -1.75 -25.97
C HIS A 14 -2.59 -1.99 -27.43
N GLU A 15 -3.31 -1.44 -28.40
CA GLU A 15 -2.93 -1.47 -29.81
C GLU A 15 -1.65 -0.68 -30.08
N THR A 16 -1.43 0.51 -29.50
CA THR A 16 -0.19 1.30 -29.70
C THR A 16 1.04 0.63 -29.11
N ILE A 17 0.93 -0.03 -27.95
CA ILE A 17 2.04 -0.80 -27.37
C ILE A 17 2.30 -2.05 -28.21
N ILE A 18 1.27 -2.76 -28.68
CA ILE A 18 1.41 -3.95 -29.54
C ILE A 18 1.91 -3.60 -30.95
N THR A 19 1.56 -2.43 -31.49
CA THR A 19 2.01 -1.95 -32.82
C THR A 19 3.33 -1.19 -32.79
N SER A 20 3.87 -0.87 -31.60
CA SER A 20 5.20 -0.30 -31.47
C SER A 20 6.26 -1.34 -31.89
N LYS A 21 6.54 -1.40 -33.19
CA LYS A 21 7.71 -2.06 -33.79
C LYS A 21 8.99 -1.28 -33.46
N LYS A 22 9.16 -0.78 -32.23
CA LYS A 22 10.41 -0.15 -31.81
C LYS A 22 11.46 -1.24 -31.76
N LEU A 23 12.34 -1.22 -32.74
CA LEU A 23 13.51 -2.07 -32.87
C LEU A 23 14.50 -1.68 -31.77
N LEU A 24 14.30 -2.18 -30.55
CA LEU A 24 15.24 -1.99 -29.46
C LEU A 24 16.47 -2.84 -29.81
N LEU A 25 17.55 -2.18 -30.23
CA LEU A 25 18.84 -2.81 -30.46
C LEU A 25 18.83 -3.95 -31.52
N ARG A 26 18.12 -3.79 -32.65
CA ARG A 26 18.00 -4.80 -33.74
C ARG A 26 17.19 -6.08 -33.42
N TRP A 27 16.66 -6.27 -32.21
CA TRP A 27 15.85 -7.43 -31.84
C TRP A 27 14.34 -7.11 -31.86
N LYS A 28 13.52 -8.04 -32.39
CA LYS A 28 12.05 -7.96 -32.31
C LYS A 28 11.60 -8.37 -30.92
N VAL A 29 11.17 -7.42 -30.09
CA VAL A 29 10.66 -7.70 -28.75
C VAL A 29 9.21 -8.20 -28.83
N PRO A 30 8.86 -9.35 -28.23
CA PRO A 30 7.49 -9.86 -28.25
C PRO A 30 6.52 -8.88 -27.54
N PRO A 31 5.30 -8.68 -28.06
CA PRO A 31 4.35 -7.70 -27.51
C PRO A 31 4.03 -7.90 -26.02
N ALA A 32 4.00 -9.16 -25.56
CA ALA A 32 3.78 -9.50 -24.15
C ALA A 32 4.87 -8.91 -23.23
N LEU A 33 6.14 -8.89 -23.67
CA LEU A 33 7.25 -8.35 -22.88
C LEU A 33 7.18 -6.82 -22.81
N GLN A 34 6.76 -6.15 -23.88
CA GLN A 34 6.58 -4.70 -23.89
C GLN A 34 5.47 -4.27 -22.93
N VAL A 35 4.36 -5.00 -22.94
CA VAL A 35 3.25 -4.80 -22.00
C VAL A 35 3.69 -5.04 -20.56
N LEU A 36 4.42 -6.12 -20.30
CA LEU A 36 4.93 -6.43 -18.97
C LEU A 36 5.88 -5.34 -18.46
N TYR A 37 6.79 -4.85 -19.31
CA TYR A 37 7.71 -3.77 -18.97
C TYR A 37 6.96 -2.50 -18.54
N VAL A 38 5.95 -2.07 -19.31
CA VAL A 38 5.14 -0.89 -18.97
C VAL A 38 4.38 -1.12 -17.66
N MET A 39 3.78 -2.30 -17.48
CA MET A 39 3.00 -2.62 -16.27
C MET A 39 3.86 -2.67 -15.01
N ILE A 40 5.07 -3.22 -15.10
CA ILE A 40 6.05 -3.21 -14.00
C ILE A 40 6.52 -1.78 -13.72
N GLY A 41 6.80 -1.00 -14.76
CA GLY A 41 7.22 0.40 -14.60
C GLY A 41 6.17 1.24 -13.87
N VAL A 42 4.91 1.13 -14.28
CA VAL A 42 3.76 1.79 -13.64
C VAL A 42 3.58 1.30 -12.20
N PHE A 43 3.69 -0.01 -11.98
CA PHE A 43 3.61 -0.60 -10.64
C PHE A 43 4.69 -0.07 -9.70
N LEU A 44 5.94 0.00 -10.14
CA LEU A 44 7.06 0.49 -9.33
C LEU A 44 6.92 1.98 -9.01
N MET A 45 6.45 2.78 -9.98
CA MET A 45 6.18 4.21 -9.76
C MET A 45 5.09 4.42 -8.70
N GLY A 46 3.99 3.68 -8.79
CA GLY A 46 2.92 3.74 -7.78
C GLY A 46 3.38 3.23 -6.42
N ALA A 47 4.19 2.17 -6.36
CA ALA A 47 4.76 1.67 -5.11
C ALA A 47 5.66 2.71 -4.44
N ALA A 48 6.55 3.34 -5.21
CA ALA A 48 7.42 4.41 -4.73
C ALA A 48 6.62 5.61 -4.22
N THR A 49 5.58 6.01 -4.97
CA THR A 49 4.69 7.11 -4.57
C THR A 49 3.94 6.78 -3.28
N SER A 50 3.37 5.58 -3.17
CA SER A 50 2.70 5.13 -1.95
C SER A 50 3.64 5.13 -0.76
N GLN A 51 4.86 4.62 -0.92
CA GLN A 51 5.84 4.55 0.16
C GLN A 51 6.28 5.94 0.62
N LEU A 52 6.53 6.84 -0.34
CA LEU A 52 6.86 8.24 -0.06
C LEU A 52 5.77 8.92 0.77
N LEU A 53 4.50 8.78 0.37
CA LEU A 53 3.37 9.35 1.11
C LEU A 53 3.28 8.81 2.53
N THR A 54 3.48 7.51 2.72
CA THR A 54 3.51 6.87 4.04
C THR A 54 4.63 7.42 4.90
N ASP A 55 5.83 7.56 4.35
CA ASP A 55 6.99 8.03 5.10
C ASP A 55 6.87 9.52 5.45
N ILE A 56 6.33 10.36 4.54
CA ILE A 56 5.99 11.75 4.85
C ILE A 56 5.01 11.80 6.03
N ALA A 57 3.94 11.01 6.03
CA ALA A 57 2.97 10.97 7.13
C ALA A 57 3.61 10.55 8.47
N LYS A 58 4.49 9.53 8.45
CA LYS A 58 5.21 9.05 9.64
C LYS A 58 6.06 10.12 10.29
N TYR A 59 6.85 10.84 9.50
CA TYR A 59 7.76 11.85 10.02
C TYR A 59 7.07 13.17 10.36
N THR A 60 5.91 13.47 9.76
CA THR A 60 5.15 14.68 10.05
C THR A 60 4.28 14.55 11.30
N ILE A 61 3.59 13.42 11.48
CA ILE A 61 2.62 13.26 12.58
C ILE A 61 3.31 12.77 13.86
N GLY A 62 4.30 11.89 13.78
CA GLY A 62 5.07 11.47 14.96
C GLY A 62 4.25 10.73 16.04
N ARG A 63 3.10 10.12 15.67
CA ARG A 63 2.20 9.45 16.62
C ARG A 63 2.90 8.29 17.33
N LEU A 64 2.68 8.20 18.65
CA LEU A 64 3.20 7.12 19.49
C LEU A 64 2.51 5.78 19.16
N ARG A 65 3.28 4.69 19.15
CA ARG A 65 2.76 3.31 18.93
C ARG A 65 2.10 2.76 20.22
N PRO A 66 1.18 1.77 20.11
CA PRO A 66 0.51 1.18 21.28
C PRO A 66 1.46 0.60 22.35
N HIS A 67 2.58 0.01 21.94
CA HIS A 67 3.62 -0.54 22.83
C HIS A 67 4.58 0.52 23.41
N PHE A 68 4.20 1.80 23.39
CA PHE A 68 4.99 2.92 23.90
C PHE A 68 5.43 2.73 25.35
N PHE A 69 4.50 2.39 26.24
CA PHE A 69 4.75 2.32 27.68
C PHE A 69 5.71 1.18 28.03
N ASP A 70 5.59 0.06 27.32
CA ASP A 70 6.43 -1.11 27.52
C ASP A 70 7.88 -0.84 27.09
N LEU A 71 8.08 -0.12 25.98
CA LEU A 71 9.42 0.25 25.52
C LEU A 71 10.06 1.39 26.31
N CYS A 72 9.33 2.48 26.57
CA CYS A 72 9.96 3.69 27.13
C CYS A 72 10.08 3.66 28.65
N GLN A 73 9.12 3.06 29.36
CA GLN A 73 9.07 3.04 30.83
C GLN A 73 9.40 4.41 31.44
N PRO A 74 8.54 5.44 31.24
CA PRO A 74 8.86 6.82 31.60
C PRO A 74 9.16 6.96 33.09
N ARG A 75 10.23 7.69 33.43
CA ARG A 75 10.57 8.00 34.82
C ARG A 75 9.59 9.02 35.39
N ASN A 76 9.26 8.86 36.68
CA ASN A 76 8.43 9.80 37.45
C ASN A 76 7.01 10.01 36.85
N LEU A 77 6.32 8.92 36.51
CA LEU A 77 4.97 8.94 35.92
C LEU A 77 3.96 9.68 36.81
N THR A 78 4.06 9.56 38.13
CA THR A 78 3.21 10.27 39.10
C THR A 78 3.35 11.79 39.00
N GLY A 79 4.56 12.31 38.81
CA GLY A 79 4.78 13.75 38.58
C GLY A 79 4.29 14.22 37.20
N LEU A 80 4.49 13.40 36.16
CA LEU A 80 4.05 13.72 34.79
C LEU A 80 2.52 13.76 34.66
N CYS A 81 1.83 12.87 35.38
CA CYS A 81 0.37 12.75 35.36
C CYS A 81 -0.32 13.49 36.52
N ALA A 82 0.39 14.36 37.25
CA ALA A 82 -0.16 15.06 38.41
C ALA A 82 -1.32 16.01 38.06
N ILE A 83 -1.33 16.54 36.82
CA ILE A 83 -2.37 17.45 36.34
C ILE A 83 -3.29 16.68 35.38
N PRO A 84 -4.58 16.49 35.71
CA PRO A 84 -5.51 15.81 34.83
C PRO A 84 -5.70 16.61 33.53
N TYR A 85 -5.89 15.91 32.42
CA TYR A 85 -6.12 16.49 31.07
C TYR A 85 -4.97 17.31 30.48
N LYS A 86 -3.78 17.29 31.09
CA LYS A 86 -2.59 17.93 30.53
C LYS A 86 -1.83 16.97 29.60
N TYR A 87 -1.47 17.47 28.42
CA TYR A 87 -0.58 16.73 27.53
C TYR A 87 0.87 16.73 28.05
N VAL A 88 1.52 15.58 28.00
CA VAL A 88 2.91 15.38 28.40
C VAL A 88 3.78 15.38 27.15
N GLU A 89 4.49 16.48 26.92
CA GLU A 89 5.38 16.63 25.76
C GLU A 89 6.81 16.17 26.06
N ASN A 90 7.29 16.45 27.27
CA ASN A 90 8.65 16.14 27.71
C ASN A 90 8.63 14.98 28.72
N PHE A 91 9.31 13.89 28.37
CA PHE A 91 9.47 12.72 29.22
C PHE A 91 10.85 12.10 29.00
N THR A 92 11.38 11.47 30.04
CA THR A 92 12.61 10.69 29.97
C THR A 92 12.28 9.21 30.10
N CYS A 93 12.70 8.41 29.11
CA CYS A 93 12.56 6.97 29.15
C CYS A 93 13.53 6.38 30.18
N GLY A 94 13.04 5.45 30.99
CA GLY A 94 13.82 4.77 32.02
C GLY A 94 14.49 3.49 31.53
N SER A 95 14.08 2.95 30.39
CA SER A 95 14.58 1.69 29.84
C SER A 95 15.93 1.85 29.13
N ASN A 96 16.69 0.74 29.04
CA ASN A 96 17.90 0.63 28.22
C ASN A 96 17.58 0.40 26.73
N ALA A 97 16.46 0.93 26.23
CA ALA A 97 16.09 0.81 24.82
C ALA A 97 17.09 1.57 23.93
N THR A 98 17.38 1.03 22.76
CA THR A 98 18.28 1.68 21.79
C THR A 98 17.66 2.96 21.24
N THR A 99 18.49 3.91 20.82
CA THR A 99 18.04 5.17 20.20
C THR A 99 17.14 4.92 18.97
N HIS A 100 17.39 3.84 18.23
CA HIS A 100 16.54 3.41 17.12
C HIS A 100 15.13 3.02 17.55
N GLN A 101 15.01 2.18 18.60
CA GLN A 101 13.71 1.78 19.14
C GLN A 101 12.93 2.99 19.68
N LEU A 102 13.64 3.94 20.31
CA LEU A 102 13.05 5.19 20.81
C LEU A 102 12.56 6.13 19.70
N LYS A 103 13.17 6.07 18.52
CA LYS A 103 12.69 6.77 17.33
C LYS A 103 11.49 6.05 16.71
N GLU A 104 11.57 4.74 16.57
CA GLU A 104 10.52 3.92 15.95
C GLU A 104 9.18 3.97 16.67
N MET A 105 9.19 4.06 18.01
CA MET A 105 7.97 4.19 18.81
C MET A 105 7.15 5.45 18.48
N ARG A 106 7.75 6.48 17.84
CA ARG A 106 7.06 7.70 17.36
C ARG A 106 6.57 7.59 15.92
N LEU A 107 6.81 6.47 15.23
CA LEU A 107 6.46 6.29 13.83
C LEU A 107 5.27 5.34 13.69
N SER A 108 4.13 5.72 14.30
CA SER A 108 2.90 4.90 14.27
C SER A 108 1.99 5.22 13.09
N PHE A 109 1.71 6.50 12.81
CA PHE A 109 0.79 6.87 11.72
C PHE A 109 1.56 7.29 10.47
N MET A 110 1.31 6.78 9.26
CA MET A 110 0.40 5.70 8.87
C MET A 110 1.12 4.34 8.79
N SER A 111 0.36 3.24 8.76
CA SER A 111 0.95 1.89 8.66
C SER A 111 1.50 1.59 7.26
N GLY A 112 2.84 1.51 7.15
CA GLY A 112 3.52 1.19 5.89
C GLY A 112 3.27 -0.23 5.38
N HIS A 113 3.15 -1.21 6.28
CA HIS A 113 2.81 -2.58 5.88
C HIS A 113 1.41 -2.64 5.30
N SER A 114 0.46 -1.92 5.90
CA SER A 114 -0.92 -1.89 5.45
C SER A 114 -1.07 -1.15 4.12
N SER A 115 -0.38 -0.02 3.93
CA SER A 115 -0.42 0.72 2.66
C SER A 115 0.19 -0.08 1.52
N PHE A 116 1.35 -0.70 1.76
CA PHE A 116 2.05 -1.46 0.73
C PHE A 116 1.29 -2.74 0.34
N SER A 117 0.75 -3.49 1.31
CA SER A 117 -0.03 -4.69 1.00
C SER A 117 -1.36 -4.35 0.31
N ALA A 118 -2.04 -3.28 0.73
CA ALA A 118 -3.25 -2.81 0.08
C ALA A 118 -3.00 -2.42 -1.39
N TYR A 119 -1.96 -1.62 -1.65
CA TYR A 119 -1.58 -1.21 -2.99
C TYR A 119 -1.25 -2.41 -3.88
N THR A 120 -0.32 -3.27 -3.42
CA THR A 120 0.21 -4.36 -4.25
C THR A 120 -0.85 -5.41 -4.59
N MET A 121 -1.65 -5.82 -3.61
CA MET A 121 -2.69 -6.82 -3.82
C MET A 121 -3.84 -6.29 -4.65
N LEU A 122 -4.27 -5.03 -4.47
CA LEU A 122 -5.32 -4.45 -5.29
C LEU A 122 -4.87 -4.28 -6.74
N TYR A 123 -3.65 -3.79 -6.98
CA TYR A 123 -3.09 -3.69 -8.33
C TYR A 123 -3.04 -5.07 -9.01
N ALA A 124 -2.63 -6.12 -8.30
CA ALA A 124 -2.63 -7.48 -8.82
C ALA A 124 -4.05 -7.98 -9.14
N VAL A 125 -5.02 -7.71 -8.26
CA VAL A 125 -6.44 -8.06 -8.47
C VAL A 125 -6.98 -7.40 -9.75
N LEU A 126 -6.71 -6.11 -9.95
CA LEU A 126 -7.17 -5.37 -11.12
C LEU A 126 -6.49 -5.84 -12.40
N TYR A 127 -5.18 -6.12 -12.34
CA TYR A 127 -4.44 -6.72 -13.45
C TYR A 127 -5.02 -8.08 -13.86
N ILE A 128 -5.23 -8.98 -12.90
CA ILE A 128 -5.88 -10.29 -13.09
C ILE A 128 -7.28 -10.09 -13.68
N HIS A 129 -8.02 -9.09 -13.17
CA HIS A 129 -9.37 -8.76 -13.65
C HIS A 129 -9.38 -8.38 -15.13
N ALA A 130 -8.39 -7.60 -15.56
CA ALA A 130 -8.30 -7.08 -16.92
C ALA A 130 -7.76 -8.10 -17.93
N ARG A 131 -6.97 -9.09 -17.49
CA ARG A 131 -6.23 -10.00 -18.38
C ARG A 131 -6.87 -11.36 -18.57
N LEU A 132 -7.54 -11.90 -17.55
CA LEU A 132 -8.11 -13.24 -17.63
C LEU A 132 -9.46 -13.23 -18.38
N PRO A 133 -9.59 -14.00 -19.47
CA PRO A 133 -10.78 -14.00 -20.31
C PRO A 133 -11.97 -14.67 -19.62
N TRP A 134 -13.17 -14.12 -19.83
CA TRP A 134 -14.45 -14.62 -19.33
C TRP A 134 -15.03 -15.74 -20.22
N ARG A 135 -14.24 -16.78 -20.49
CA ARG A 135 -14.60 -17.79 -21.51
C ARG A 135 -15.22 -19.08 -20.96
N ASN A 136 -14.81 -19.53 -19.78
CA ASN A 136 -15.37 -20.73 -19.15
C ASN A 136 -15.61 -20.49 -17.64
N SER A 137 -16.58 -21.21 -17.09
CA SER A 137 -16.99 -21.10 -15.68
C SER A 137 -15.84 -21.41 -14.72
N LEU A 138 -14.97 -22.38 -15.07
CA LEU A 138 -13.80 -22.73 -14.27
C LEU A 138 -12.79 -21.58 -14.17
N ALA A 139 -12.46 -20.87 -15.26
CA ALA A 139 -11.53 -19.74 -15.18
C ALA A 139 -12.12 -18.57 -14.39
N VAL A 140 -13.43 -18.36 -14.46
CA VAL A 140 -14.12 -17.35 -13.63
C VAL A 140 -14.01 -17.72 -12.15
N ALA A 141 -14.25 -18.98 -11.79
CA ALA A 141 -14.13 -19.46 -10.42
C ALA A 141 -12.68 -19.32 -9.89
N VAL A 142 -11.70 -19.85 -10.63
CA VAL A 142 -10.27 -19.77 -10.27
C VAL A 142 -9.83 -18.33 -10.07
N ARG A 143 -10.17 -17.45 -11.01
CA ARG A 143 -9.86 -16.03 -10.90
C ARG A 143 -10.46 -15.41 -9.64
N THR A 144 -11.73 -15.68 -9.36
CA THR A 144 -12.41 -15.13 -8.18
C THR A 144 -11.73 -15.60 -6.90
N VAL A 145 -11.38 -16.88 -6.81
CA VAL A 145 -10.65 -17.45 -5.67
C VAL A 145 -9.29 -16.77 -5.50
N VAL A 146 -8.52 -16.59 -6.57
CA VAL A 146 -7.22 -15.91 -6.50
C VAL A 146 -7.39 -14.44 -6.07
N GLN A 147 -8.38 -13.73 -6.60
CA GLN A 147 -8.63 -12.34 -6.24
C GLN A 147 -9.02 -12.18 -4.77
N VAL A 148 -9.91 -13.06 -4.28
CA VAL A 148 -10.29 -13.09 -2.86
C VAL A 148 -9.08 -13.45 -2.00
N ALA A 149 -8.26 -14.41 -2.40
CA ALA A 149 -7.05 -14.77 -1.65
C ALA A 149 -6.06 -13.61 -1.52
N LEU A 150 -5.86 -12.83 -2.58
CA LEU A 150 -4.98 -11.65 -2.57
C LEU A 150 -5.52 -10.55 -1.63
N LEU A 151 -6.82 -10.27 -1.67
CA LEU A 151 -7.45 -9.31 -0.77
C LEU A 151 -7.43 -9.79 0.69
N SER A 152 -7.65 -11.08 0.93
CA SER A 152 -7.51 -11.70 2.24
C SER A 152 -6.09 -11.61 2.78
N LEU A 153 -5.07 -11.73 1.92
CA LEU A 153 -3.68 -11.54 2.32
C LEU A 153 -3.40 -10.09 2.71
N ALA A 154 -3.89 -9.11 1.95
CA ALA A 154 -3.81 -7.71 2.34
C ALA A 154 -4.50 -7.46 3.69
N TRP A 155 -5.71 -8.01 3.88
CA TRP A 155 -6.45 -7.91 5.14
C TRP A 155 -5.71 -8.55 6.31
N TYR A 156 -5.15 -9.74 6.13
CA TYR A 156 -4.36 -10.42 7.14
C TYR A 156 -3.13 -9.59 7.55
N THR A 157 -2.40 -9.00 6.60
CA THR A 157 -1.27 -8.12 6.92
C THR A 157 -1.69 -6.85 7.65
N ALA A 158 -2.89 -6.33 7.39
CA ALA A 158 -3.44 -5.18 8.10
C ALA A 158 -3.77 -5.57 9.56
N LEU A 159 -4.44 -6.70 9.76
CA LEU A 159 -4.80 -7.22 11.09
C LEU A 159 -3.56 -7.57 11.92
N SER A 160 -2.52 -8.14 11.32
CA SER A 160 -1.30 -8.50 12.04
C SER A 160 -0.61 -7.27 12.65
N ARG A 161 -0.72 -6.09 12.03
CA ARG A 161 -0.19 -4.84 12.60
C ARG A 161 -0.92 -4.36 13.84
N VAL A 162 -2.19 -4.72 13.98
CA VAL A 162 -2.98 -4.46 15.18
C VAL A 162 -2.65 -5.49 16.26
N SER A 163 -2.60 -6.79 15.91
CA SER A 163 -2.28 -7.85 16.87
C SER A 163 -0.86 -7.76 17.44
N ASP A 164 0.10 -7.27 16.64
CA ASP A 164 1.50 -7.08 17.08
C ASP A 164 1.70 -5.78 17.88
N TYR A 165 0.62 -5.04 18.19
CA TYR A 165 0.63 -3.75 18.90
C TYR A 165 1.56 -2.69 18.26
N LYS A 166 1.85 -2.81 16.96
CA LYS A 166 2.70 -1.87 16.22
C LYS A 166 1.93 -0.64 15.76
N HIS A 167 0.64 -0.78 15.48
CA HIS A 167 -0.20 0.29 14.95
C HIS A 167 -1.58 0.29 15.61
N HIS A 168 -2.19 1.47 15.71
CA HIS A 168 -3.61 1.55 16.03
C HIS A 168 -4.44 1.14 14.81
N TRP A 169 -5.67 0.68 15.04
CA TRP A 169 -6.60 0.34 13.96
C TRP A 169 -6.80 1.50 12.97
N SER A 170 -6.78 2.75 13.45
CA SER A 170 -6.90 3.95 12.61
C SER A 170 -5.71 4.13 11.67
N ASP A 171 -4.51 3.79 12.13
CA ASP A 171 -3.27 3.94 11.35
C ASP A 171 -3.21 2.90 10.23
N VAL A 172 -3.76 1.72 10.52
CA VAL A 172 -3.94 0.61 9.57
C VAL A 172 -5.02 0.96 8.53
N LEU A 173 -6.18 1.46 8.97
CA LEU A 173 -7.26 1.87 8.06
C LEU A 173 -6.81 2.99 7.10
N ALA A 174 -6.14 4.02 7.63
CA ALA A 174 -5.62 5.11 6.82
C ALA A 174 -4.56 4.62 5.81
N GLY A 175 -3.65 3.73 6.26
CA GLY A 175 -2.66 3.11 5.37
C GLY A 175 -3.33 2.30 4.25
N ALA A 176 -4.28 1.43 4.58
CA ALA A 176 -5.02 0.65 3.58
C ALA A 176 -5.77 1.55 2.57
N ALA A 177 -6.48 2.57 3.06
CA ALA A 177 -7.20 3.51 2.21
C ALA A 177 -6.27 4.26 1.25
N GLN A 178 -5.14 4.75 1.75
CA GLN A 178 -4.11 5.39 0.93
C GLN A 178 -3.55 4.44 -0.13
N GLY A 179 -3.22 3.20 0.24
CA GLY A 179 -2.70 2.20 -0.70
C GLY A 179 -3.69 1.84 -1.80
N TYR A 180 -4.97 1.64 -1.46
CA TYR A 180 -6.02 1.40 -2.45
C TYR A 180 -6.24 2.59 -3.38
N LEU A 181 -6.23 3.81 -2.84
CA LEU A 181 -6.37 5.03 -3.64
C LEU A 181 -5.24 5.15 -4.67
N VAL A 182 -3.99 4.93 -4.26
CA VAL A 182 -2.84 4.97 -5.19
C VAL A 182 -2.96 3.88 -6.26
N ALA A 183 -3.38 2.67 -5.89
CA ALA A 183 -3.57 1.59 -6.86
C ALA A 183 -4.64 1.96 -7.91
N ILE A 184 -5.75 2.56 -7.50
CA ILE A 184 -6.82 3.00 -8.41
C ILE A 184 -6.37 4.14 -9.33
N ILE A 185 -5.59 5.10 -8.81
CA ILE A 185 -5.08 6.24 -9.59
C ILE A 185 -4.05 5.78 -10.62
N VAL A 186 -3.13 4.92 -10.21
CA VAL A 186 -2.00 4.48 -11.02
C VAL A 186 -2.43 3.42 -12.02
N ASP A 187 -3.41 2.58 -11.69
CA ASP A 187 -3.92 1.56 -12.60
C ASP A 187 -4.79 2.20 -13.69
N PRO A 188 -4.33 2.22 -14.96
CA PRO A 188 -5.10 2.74 -16.08
C PRO A 188 -6.38 1.93 -16.36
N THR A 189 -6.60 0.81 -15.68
CA THR A 189 -7.78 -0.04 -15.84
C THR A 189 -8.87 0.16 -14.78
N ALA A 190 -8.57 0.90 -13.69
CA ALA A 190 -9.43 1.04 -12.51
C ALA A 190 -10.45 2.20 -12.61
N LEU A 191 -10.12 3.29 -13.31
CA LEU A 191 -11.03 4.41 -13.58
C LEU A 191 -11.89 4.07 -14.80
N LYS A 192 -13.04 3.44 -14.57
CA LYS A 192 -14.08 3.12 -15.57
C LYS A 192 -15.39 3.80 -15.22
#